data_AF-A0A972REX2-F1
#
_entry.id   AF-A0A972REX2-F1
#
_cell.length_a   1.000
_cell.length_b   1.000
_cell.length_c   1.000
_cell.angle_alpha   90.00
_cell.angle_beta   90.00
_cell.angle_gamma   90.00
#
_symmetry.space_group_name_H-M   'P 1'
#
loop_
_entity.id
_entity.type
_entity.pdbx_description
1 polymer ?
#
loop_
_entity_poly.entity_id
_entity_poly.type
_entity_poly.pdbx_seq_one_letter_code
_entity_poly.pdbx_strand_id
1 'polypeptide(L)' 'MLTKIALIFGLFSFTFILNLPFGILRAKSRKYSLKWFLYIHIPIPFIFLARVSSHLDYHYIPIFLVAAVLGQLVGGRMGI' A
#
# COMPACT_ATOMS: atom_id res chain seq x y z
N MET A 1 -21.27 9.18 8.88
CA MET A 1 -20.24 10.08 8.31
C MET A 1 -18.89 9.91 9.02
N LEU A 2 -18.81 10.12 10.34
CA LEU A 2 -17.58 9.97 11.13
C LEU A 2 -16.94 8.57 11.00
N THR A 3 -17.73 7.50 11.10
CA THR A 3 -17.25 6.10 10.98
C THR A 3 -16.63 5.82 9.61
N LYS A 4 -17.17 6.42 8.53
CA LYS A 4 -16.63 6.25 7.18
C LYS A 4 -15.29 6.95 7.02
N ILE A 5 -15.15 8.15 7.58
CA ILE A 5 -13.87 8.87 7.60
C ILE A 5 -12.82 8.09 8.40
N ALA A 6 -13.20 7.57 9.58
CA ALA A 6 -12.32 6.74 10.39
C ALA A 6 -11.88 5.46 9.64
N LEU A 7 -12.79 4.79 8.92
CA LEU A 7 -12.46 3.64 8.08
C LEU A 7 -11.48 4.01 6.96
N ILE A 8 -11.73 5.09 6.23
CA ILE A 8 -10.85 5.55 5.15
C ILE A 8 -9.45 5.85 5.71
N PHE A 9 -9.37 6.57 6.83
CA PHE A 9 -8.10 6.89 7.48
C PHE A 9 -7.38 5.62 8.00
N GLY A 10 -8.13 4.68 8.58
CA GLY A 10 -7.62 3.39 9.03
C GLY A 10 -7.04 2.58 7.87
N LEU A 11 -7.77 2.45 6.76
CA LEU A 11 -7.30 1.75 5.56
C LEU A 11 -6.13 2.46 4.87
N PHE A 12 -6.10 3.80 4.89
CA PHE A 12 -4.96 4.57 4.41
C PHE A 12 -3.71 4.25 5.22
N SER A 13 -3.82 4.31 6.55
CA SER A 13 -2.72 4.01 7.47
C SER A 13 -2.25 2.58 7.33
N PHE A 14 -3.18 1.62 7.26
CA PHE A 14 -2.90 0.21 6.97
C PHE A 14 -2.14 0.05 5.65
N THR A 15 -2.62 0.68 4.58
CA THR A 15 -2.01 0.60 3.25
C THR A 15 -0.59 1.16 3.25
N PHE A 16 -0.39 2.30 3.91
CA PHE A 16 0.93 2.92 4.04
C PHE A 16 1.90 2.02 4.83
N ILE A 17 1.50 1.55 6.02
CA ILE A 17 2.31 0.70 6.89
C ILE A 17 2.62 -0.63 6.20
N LEU A 18 1.64 -1.24 5.54
CA LEU A 18 1.83 -2.46 4.77
C LEU A 18 2.90 -2.24 3.68
N ASN A 19 2.93 -1.10 3.01
CA ASN A 19 3.89 -0.84 1.93
C ASN A 19 5.29 -0.43 2.40
N LEU A 20 5.49 -0.05 3.67
CA LEU A 20 6.83 0.28 4.20
C LEU A 20 7.84 -0.88 4.09
N PRO A 21 7.59 -2.10 4.65
CA PRO A 21 8.54 -3.19 4.55
C PRO A 21 8.77 -3.63 3.09
N PHE A 22 7.72 -3.63 2.27
CA PHE A 22 7.84 -3.93 0.85
C PHE A 22 8.65 -2.87 0.09
N GLY A 23 8.57 -1.60 0.47
CA GLY A 23 9.41 -0.53 -0.04
C GLY A 23 10.90 -0.77 0.25
N ILE A 24 11.23 -1.21 1.48
CA ILE A 24 12.60 -1.57 1.88
C ILE A 24 13.10 -2.75 1.03
N LEU A 25 12.31 -3.82 0.94
CA LEU A 25 12.67 -5.03 0.19
C LEU A 25 12.83 -4.75 -1.31
N ARG A 26 11.93 -3.94 -1.88
CA ARG A 26 11.98 -3.48 -3.27
C ARG A 26 13.27 -2.70 -3.54
N ALA A 27 13.65 -1.78 -2.66
CA ALA A 27 14.86 -0.98 -2.83
C ALA A 27 16.15 -1.82 -2.82
N LYS A 28 16.19 -2.89 -2.02
CA LYS A 28 17.33 -3.83 -1.93
C LYS A 28 17.39 -4.85 -3.07
N SER A 29 16.37 -4.91 -3.92
CA SER A 29 16.28 -5.88 -5.02
C SER A 29 16.69 -5.26 -6.36
N ARG A 30 17.21 -6.10 -7.28
CA ARG A 30 17.51 -5.66 -8.65
C ARG A 30 16.22 -5.18 -9.33
N LYS A 31 16.21 -3.92 -9.78
CA LYS A 31 15.09 -3.35 -10.53
C LYS A 31 14.71 -4.26 -11.69
N TYR A 32 13.40 -4.44 -11.92
CA TYR A 32 12.82 -5.32 -12.94
C TYR A 32 13.10 -6.83 -12.77
N SER A 33 13.63 -7.26 -11.63
CA SER A 33 13.64 -8.68 -11.29
C SER A 33 12.24 -9.16 -10.86
N LEU A 34 12.03 -10.48 -10.88
CA LEU A 34 10.80 -11.08 -10.36
C LEU A 34 10.55 -10.68 -8.89
N LYS A 35 11.59 -10.64 -8.05
CA LYS A 35 11.48 -10.19 -6.65
C LYS A 35 11.01 -8.74 -6.55
N TRP A 36 11.61 -7.85 -7.35
CA TRP A 36 11.22 -6.44 -7.40
C TRP A 36 9.75 -6.27 -7.81
N PHE A 37 9.31 -7.03 -8.81
CA PHE A 37 7.92 -7.04 -9.26
C PHE A 37 6.98 -7.54 -8.15
N LEU A 38 7.31 -8.65 -7.51
CA LEU A 38 6.53 -9.22 -6.41
C LEU A 38 6.41 -8.27 -5.23
N TYR A 39 7.48 -7.56 -4.85
CA TYR A 39 7.41 -6.60 -3.75
C TYR A 39 6.49 -5.41 -4.01
N ILE A 40 6.22 -5.08 -5.27
CA ILE A 40 5.24 -4.05 -5.64
C ILE A 40 3.81 -4.62 -5.65
N HIS A 41 3.63 -5.84 -6.16
CA HIS A 41 2.30 -6.37 -6.45
C HIS A 41 1.70 -7.17 -5.30
N ILE A 42 2.51 -7.81 -4.45
CA ILE A 42 2.02 -8.60 -3.30
C ILE A 42 1.14 -7.76 -2.35
N PRO A 43 1.46 -6.49 -2.02
CA PRO A 43 0.57 -5.66 -1.19
C PRO A 43 -0.81 -5.40 -1.80
N ILE A 44 -0.93 -5.40 -3.13
CA ILE A 44 -2.14 -4.96 -3.84
C ILE A 44 -3.35 -5.85 -3.53
N PRO A 45 -3.27 -7.21 -3.58
CA PRO A 45 -4.36 -8.09 -3.13
C PRO A 45 -4.84 -7.83 -1.71
N PHE A 46 -3.93 -7.57 -0.75
CA PHE A 46 -4.32 -7.30 0.64
C PHE A 46 -5.08 -5.98 0.76
N ILE A 47 -4.63 -4.93 0.08
CA ILE A 47 -5.31 -3.63 0.03
C ILE A 47 -6.69 -3.77 -0.64
N PHE A 48 -6.75 -4.53 -1.74
CA PHE A 48 -8.01 -4.83 -2.43
C PHE A 48 -9.01 -5.53 -1.53
N LEU A 49 -8.59 -6.62 -0.85
CA LEU A 49 -9.44 -7.37 0.07
C LEU A 49 -9.90 -6.49 1.23
N ALA A 50 -9.00 -5.76 1.89
CA ALA A 50 -9.36 -4.86 2.99
C ALA A 50 -10.41 -3.82 2.58
N ARG A 51 -10.26 -3.25 1.37
CA ARG A 51 -11.17 -2.24 0.82
C ARG A 51 -12.55 -2.83 0.51
N VAL A 52 -12.60 -3.98 -0.17
CA VAL A 52 -13.86 -4.65 -0.53
C VAL A 52 -14.60 -5.15 0.71
N SER A 53 -13.89 -5.76 1.67
CA SER A 53 -14.45 -6.17 2.96
C SER A 53 -14.97 -5.00 3.80
N SER A 54 -14.48 -3.78 3.55
CA SER A 54 -14.96 -2.54 4.19
C SER A 54 -16.09 -1.86 3.42
N HIS A 55 -16.60 -2.47 2.34
CA HIS A 55 -17.66 -1.93 1.47
C HIS A 55 -17.38 -0.52 0.94
N LEU A 56 -16.11 -0.19 0.69
CA LEU A 56 -15.74 1.09 0.10
C LEU A 56 -15.84 1.07 -1.43
N ASP A 57 -16.48 2.10 -1.98
CA ASP A 57 -16.63 2.27 -3.42
C ASP A 57 -15.28 2.44 -4.14
N TYR A 58 -15.30 2.20 -5.45
CA TYR A 58 -14.13 2.32 -6.34
C TYR A 58 -13.54 3.74 -6.37
N HIS A 59 -14.34 4.76 -6.06
CA HIS A 59 -13.91 6.16 -5.96
C HIS A 59 -12.80 6.38 -4.92
N TYR A 60 -12.63 5.46 -3.95
CA TYR A 60 -11.55 5.52 -2.95
C TYR A 60 -10.25 4.84 -3.40
N ILE A 61 -10.21 4.16 -4.54
CA ILE A 61 -8.97 3.54 -5.04
C ILE A 61 -7.80 4.54 -5.15
N PRO A 62 -7.99 5.78 -5.67
CA PRO A 62 -6.91 6.75 -5.75
C PRO A 62 -6.28 7.10 -4.40
N ILE A 63 -7.06 7.15 -3.31
CA ILE A 63 -6.52 7.49 -1.99
C ILE A 63 -5.60 6.39 -1.46
N PHE A 64 -5.93 5.13 -1.71
CA PHE A 64 -5.12 3.98 -1.31
C PHE A 64 -3.93 3.78 -2.24
N LEU A 65 -4.05 4.15 -3.52
CA LEU A 65 -2.92 4.19 -4.44
C LEU A 65 -1.86 5.19 -3.95
N VAL A 66 -2.27 6.40 -3.56
CA VAL A 66 -1.37 7.40 -2.98
C VAL A 66 -0.70 6.85 -1.71
N ALA A 67 -1.47 6.24 -0.80
CA ALA A 67 -0.92 5.62 0.41
C ALA A 67 0.13 4.54 0.08
N ALA A 68 -0.16 3.68 -0.91
CA ALA A 68 0.73 2.60 -1.31
C ALA A 68 2.04 3.13 -1.91
N VAL A 69 1.94 4.11 -2.82
CA VAL A 69 3.11 4.77 -3.42
C VAL A 69 3.94 5.46 -2.35
N LEU A 70 3.32 6.20 -1.43
CA LEU A 70 4.02 6.84 -0.32
C LEU A 70 4.73 5.82 0.56
N GLY A 71 4.08 4.72 0.93
CA GLY A 71 4.69 3.64 1.72
C GLY A 71 5.89 3.00 1.00
N GLN A 72 5.76 2.74 -0.31
CA GLN A 72 6.84 2.19 -1.14
C GLN A 72 8.04 3.12 -1.27
N LEU A 73 7.79 4.43 -1.40
CA LEU A 73 8.84 5.45 -1.51
C LEU A 73 9.53 5.68 -0.15
N VAL A 74 8.75 5.85 0.91
CA VAL A 74 9.28 6.05 2.28
C VAL A 74 10.06 4.82 2.73
N GLY A 75 9.50 3.62 2.58
CA GLY A 75 10.21 2.38 2.88
C GLY A 75 11.48 2.21 2.04
N GLY A 76 11.42 2.57 0.75
CA GLY A 76 12.61 2.54 -0.11
C GLY A 76 13.71 3.51 0.30
N ARG A 77 13.38 4.61 0.97
CA ARG A 77 14.34 5.57 1.55
C ARG A 77 14.86 5.14 2.93
N MET A 78 14.06 4.41 3.71
CA MET A 78 14.49 3.81 4.98
C MET A 78 15.47 2.65 4.78
N GLY A 79 15.40 1.98 3.62
CA GLY A 79 16.26 0.86 3.26
C GLY A 79 17.57 1.25 2.56
N ILE A 80 17.94 2.55 2.54
CA ILE A 80 19.27 3.03 2.18
C ILE A 80 20.29 2.50 3.20
#